data_AF-A0A447R3E6-F1
#
_entry.id   AF-A0A447R3E6-F1
#
_cell.length_a   1.000
_cell.length_b   1.000
_cell.length_c   1.000
_cell.angle_alpha   90.00
_cell.angle_beta   90.00
_cell.angle_gamma   90.00
#
_symmetry.space_group_name_H-M   'P 1'
#
loop_
_entity.id
_entity.type
_entity.pdbx_description
1 polymer ?
#
loop_
_entity_poly.entity_id
_entity_poly.type
_entity_poly.pdbx_seq_one_letter_code
_entity_poly.pdbx_strand_id
1 'polypeptide(L)'
;MDIDSIPGFIRDVETRERLLLAQGRQEVDFPKDDGMRFHNGNLPLHENGMQIHAWHDDTVIYSKTYYSIGGGFIVDEAHFGQEATNEVTVPYPFKSAKEMLEYCNSTGLSLSGMVMQNELALHSKKEIEEYFGHVWQTMQACIDRGMNTEGVLPGPLRVPRRASALRRMLVSSDKLSSDPMNVIDWVNMFALAVNEENAAGGRVVTAPTNGACGIVPAVLAYYDHFIESVSPDIYTRYFLAAGAIGALYKMNASISGAEVGCQGEVGVACSMAAAGLAELLGASPEQVCVAAEIGMEHNLGLTCDPVAGQVQVPCIERNAIASVKAINAARMAMRRTSAPRVSLDKVIETMYETGKDMNAKYRETSRGGLAIKVQCD
;
A
#
# COMPACT_ATOMS: atom_id res chain seq x y z
N MET A 1 -11.27 15.93 0.62
CA MET A 1 -11.44 16.29 2.04
C MET A 1 -10.21 17.07 2.49
N ASP A 2 -10.41 18.15 3.24
CA ASP A 2 -9.33 18.79 3.98
C ASP A 2 -9.03 17.98 5.24
N ILE A 3 -7.87 17.34 5.30
CA ILE A 3 -7.47 16.44 6.39
C ILE A 3 -7.32 17.19 7.72
N ASP A 4 -6.93 18.46 7.68
CA ASP A 4 -6.70 19.26 8.88
C ASP A 4 -8.05 19.65 9.54
N SER A 5 -9.16 19.52 8.81
CA SER A 5 -10.52 19.73 9.33
C SER A 5 -11.09 18.54 10.13
N ILE A 6 -10.54 17.33 9.97
CA ILE A 6 -11.11 16.09 10.53
C ILE A 6 -11.28 16.15 12.07
N PRO A 7 -10.25 16.56 12.86
CA PRO A 7 -10.40 16.62 14.31
C PRO A 7 -11.45 17.65 14.76
N GLY A 8 -11.58 18.75 14.02
CA GLY A 8 -12.63 19.75 14.24
C GLY A 8 -14.02 19.18 14.02
N PHE A 9 -14.21 18.48 12.90
CA PHE A 9 -15.46 17.81 12.56
C PHE A 9 -15.85 16.75 13.59
N ILE A 10 -14.94 15.86 13.99
CA ILE A 10 -15.24 14.82 14.99
C ILE A 10 -15.70 15.45 16.31
N ARG A 11 -14.96 16.43 16.82
CA ARG A 11 -15.31 17.14 18.06
C ARG A 11 -16.66 17.84 17.98
N ASP A 12 -16.98 18.41 16.82
CA ASP A 12 -18.27 19.07 16.58
C ASP A 12 -19.42 18.05 16.64
N VAL A 13 -19.29 16.91 15.97
CA VAL A 13 -20.27 15.81 16.04
C VAL A 13 -20.41 15.27 17.46
N GLU A 14 -19.29 15.05 18.17
CA GLU A 14 -19.32 14.57 19.57
C GLU A 14 -19.97 15.56 20.54
N THR A 15 -19.78 16.86 20.32
CA THR A 15 -20.30 17.90 21.22
C THR A 15 -21.77 18.16 20.96
N ARG A 16 -22.17 18.17 19.69
CA ARG A 16 -23.56 18.46 19.30
C ARG A 16 -24.44 17.23 19.31
N GLU A 17 -23.85 16.03 19.19
CA GLU A 17 -24.54 14.76 18.97
C GLU A 17 -25.41 14.78 17.70
N ARG A 18 -24.88 15.44 16.66
CA ARG A 18 -25.58 15.69 15.39
C ARG A 18 -24.65 15.42 14.23
N LEU A 19 -25.16 14.71 13.22
CA LEU A 19 -24.40 14.36 12.02
C LEU A 19 -25.04 14.99 10.78
N LEU A 20 -24.21 15.66 9.98
CA LEU A 20 -24.61 16.21 8.70
C LEU A 20 -24.53 15.12 7.60
N LEU A 21 -25.66 14.86 6.96
CA LEU A 21 -25.81 13.92 5.85
C LEU A 21 -26.04 14.66 4.52
N ALA A 22 -25.97 13.91 3.42
CA ALA A 22 -26.25 14.40 2.07
C ALA A 22 -25.47 15.69 1.72
N GLN A 23 -24.16 15.69 2.04
CA GLN A 23 -23.26 16.84 1.84
C GLN A 23 -23.70 18.10 2.60
N GLY A 24 -24.18 17.93 3.84
CA GLY A 24 -24.59 19.04 4.71
C GLY A 24 -26.02 19.54 4.50
N ARG A 25 -26.83 18.83 3.71
CA ARG A 25 -28.22 19.25 3.41
C ARG A 25 -29.23 18.79 4.44
N GLN A 26 -28.90 17.77 5.23
CA GLN A 26 -29.77 17.18 6.23
C GLN A 26 -28.94 16.96 7.49
N GLU A 27 -29.53 17.21 8.64
CA GLU A 27 -28.91 16.94 9.92
C GLU A 27 -29.77 15.93 10.68
N VAL A 28 -29.12 14.92 11.24
CA VAL A 28 -29.76 13.86 12.01
C VAL A 28 -29.17 13.78 13.41
N ASP A 29 -29.95 13.24 14.34
CA ASP A 29 -29.43 12.84 15.65
C ASP A 29 -28.37 11.75 15.48
N PHE A 30 -27.24 11.94 16.15
CA PHE A 30 -26.12 11.01 16.16
C PHE A 30 -25.53 10.97 17.58
N PRO A 31 -26.22 10.28 18.51
CA PRO A 31 -25.83 10.26 19.92
C PRO A 31 -24.48 9.61 20.11
N LYS A 32 -23.70 10.08 21.09
CA LYS A 32 -22.35 9.56 21.32
C LYS A 32 -22.35 8.09 21.74
N ASP A 33 -23.30 7.71 22.58
CA ASP A 33 -23.35 6.36 23.18
C ASP A 33 -23.95 5.29 22.25
N ASP A 34 -24.69 5.70 21.21
CA ASP A 34 -25.44 4.77 20.34
C ASP A 34 -25.30 4.99 18.83
N GLY A 35 -24.74 6.13 18.40
CA GLY A 35 -24.52 6.47 17.00
C GLY A 35 -23.44 5.60 16.34
N MET A 36 -22.51 5.06 17.13
CA MET A 36 -21.47 4.13 16.64
C MET A 36 -21.16 3.06 17.69
N ARG A 37 -21.51 1.81 17.38
CA ARG A 37 -21.29 0.65 18.27
C ARG A 37 -20.08 -0.16 17.82
N PHE A 38 -19.14 -0.40 18.73
CA PHE A 38 -17.99 -1.28 18.49
C PHE A 38 -18.27 -2.69 19.04
N HIS A 39 -18.16 -3.69 18.19
CA HIS A 39 -18.35 -5.09 18.55
C HIS A 39 -17.01 -5.84 18.51
N ASN A 40 -16.74 -6.68 19.52
CA ASN A 40 -15.51 -7.48 19.60
C ASN A 40 -15.54 -8.77 18.75
N GLY A 41 -16.66 -9.02 18.05
CA GLY A 41 -16.86 -10.20 17.22
C GLY A 41 -16.89 -9.85 15.73
N ASN A 42 -16.55 -10.83 14.89
CA ASN A 42 -16.52 -10.67 13.45
C ASN A 42 -17.91 -10.96 12.85
N LEU A 43 -18.22 -10.29 11.75
CA LEU A 43 -19.33 -10.67 10.90
C LEU A 43 -18.99 -11.96 10.10
N PRO A 44 -19.98 -12.70 9.59
CA PRO A 44 -19.77 -14.07 9.09
C PRO A 44 -18.81 -14.20 7.90
N LEU A 45 -18.76 -13.20 7.02
CA LEU A 45 -18.06 -13.33 5.73
C LEU A 45 -16.62 -12.80 5.74
N HIS A 46 -16.30 -11.82 6.59
CA HIS A 46 -14.96 -11.24 6.67
C HIS A 46 -14.74 -10.53 8.02
N GLU A 47 -13.49 -10.47 8.49
CA GLU A 47 -13.13 -9.90 9.80
C GLU A 47 -13.43 -8.39 9.87
N ASN A 48 -13.24 -7.68 8.77
CA ASN A 48 -13.53 -6.24 8.63
C ASN A 48 -14.95 -6.00 8.10
N GLY A 49 -15.96 -6.24 8.94
CA GLY A 49 -17.37 -6.01 8.64
C GLY A 49 -17.96 -4.80 9.36
N MET A 50 -18.87 -4.08 8.71
CA MET A 50 -19.63 -2.97 9.30
C MET A 50 -21.10 -3.05 8.87
N GLN A 51 -22.01 -2.74 9.78
CA GLN A 51 -23.43 -2.56 9.48
C GLN A 51 -23.83 -1.10 9.65
N ILE A 52 -24.54 -0.57 8.66
CA ILE A 52 -25.12 0.77 8.70
C ILE A 52 -26.64 0.63 8.80
N HIS A 53 -27.22 1.22 9.84
CA HIS A 53 -28.66 1.28 10.05
C HIS A 53 -29.14 2.72 9.91
N ALA A 54 -30.26 2.92 9.20
CA ALA A 54 -30.99 4.18 9.22
C ALA A 54 -32.30 3.98 9.99
N TRP A 55 -32.58 4.91 10.89
CA TRP A 55 -33.74 4.88 11.78
C TRP A 55 -34.69 6.02 11.44
N HIS A 56 -35.97 5.77 11.60
CA HIS A 56 -37.01 6.79 11.73
C HIS A 56 -37.72 6.53 13.04
N ASP A 57 -37.52 7.42 14.01
CA ASP A 57 -37.84 7.19 15.42
C ASP A 57 -37.23 5.84 15.89
N ASP A 58 -38.03 4.95 16.46
CA ASP A 58 -37.58 3.64 16.95
C ASP A 58 -37.60 2.52 15.89
N THR A 59 -37.85 2.85 14.61
CA THR A 59 -37.97 1.85 13.53
C THR A 59 -36.76 1.91 12.59
N VAL A 60 -36.10 0.76 12.40
CA VAL A 60 -35.08 0.61 11.35
C VAL A 60 -35.78 0.64 9.99
N ILE A 61 -35.51 1.68 9.21
CA ILE A 61 -36.05 1.83 7.85
C ILE A 61 -35.07 1.33 6.78
N TYR A 62 -33.79 1.19 7.14
CA TYR A 62 -32.77 0.66 6.25
C TYR A 62 -31.66 -0.02 7.06
N SER A 63 -31.13 -1.11 6.52
CA SER A 63 -29.99 -1.83 7.10
C SER A 63 -29.15 -2.38 5.98
N LYS A 64 -27.84 -2.14 6.01
CA LYS A 64 -26.92 -2.71 5.04
C LYS A 64 -25.58 -3.09 5.66
N THR A 65 -25.13 -4.30 5.35
CA THR A 65 -23.84 -4.84 5.76
C THR A 65 -22.81 -4.63 4.65
N TYR A 66 -21.63 -4.13 5.02
CA TYR A 66 -20.48 -3.94 4.14
C TYR A 66 -19.25 -4.63 4.72
N TYR A 67 -18.38 -5.10 3.84
CA TYR A 67 -17.10 -5.69 4.18
C TYR A 67 -15.97 -4.94 3.46
N SER A 68 -14.91 -4.61 4.20
CA SER A 68 -13.67 -4.04 3.66
C SER A 68 -12.67 -5.16 3.39
N ILE A 69 -12.42 -5.43 2.10
CA ILE A 69 -11.65 -6.61 1.64
C ILE A 69 -10.19 -6.28 1.30
N GLY A 70 -9.66 -5.18 1.84
CA GLY A 70 -8.28 -4.72 1.63
C GLY A 70 -8.11 -3.71 0.49
N GLY A 71 -7.04 -2.92 0.55
CA GLY A 71 -6.71 -1.90 -0.47
C GLY A 71 -7.75 -0.78 -0.64
N GLY A 72 -8.67 -0.60 0.31
CA GLY A 72 -9.77 0.37 0.24
C GLY A 72 -11.00 -0.12 -0.52
N PHE A 73 -11.03 -1.38 -0.98
CA PHE A 73 -12.20 -1.95 -1.65
C PHE A 73 -13.28 -2.35 -0.64
N ILE A 74 -14.53 -2.00 -0.95
CA ILE A 74 -15.71 -2.34 -0.17
C ILE A 74 -16.69 -3.16 -1.01
N VAL A 75 -17.30 -4.17 -0.39
CA VAL A 75 -18.35 -4.99 -1.01
C VAL A 75 -19.51 -5.10 -0.04
N ASP A 76 -20.74 -5.08 -0.54
CA ASP A 76 -21.88 -5.39 0.31
C ASP A 76 -22.06 -6.90 0.48
N GLU A 77 -22.75 -7.30 1.53
CA GLU A 77 -22.95 -8.70 1.87
C GLU A 77 -23.56 -9.55 0.76
N ALA A 78 -24.46 -8.97 -0.05
CA ALA A 78 -25.13 -9.70 -1.13
C ALA A 78 -24.19 -10.02 -2.31
N HIS A 79 -23.12 -9.25 -2.47
CA HIS A 79 -22.15 -9.41 -3.56
C HIS A 79 -20.80 -9.98 -3.09
N PHE A 80 -20.68 -10.38 -1.82
CA PHE A 80 -19.44 -10.94 -1.30
C PHE A 80 -19.06 -12.23 -2.05
N GLY A 81 -17.82 -12.29 -2.55
CA GLY A 81 -17.32 -13.44 -3.31
C GLY A 81 -17.89 -13.58 -4.73
N GLN A 82 -18.69 -12.61 -5.21
CA GLN A 82 -19.14 -12.58 -6.61
C GLN A 82 -18.11 -11.86 -7.47
N GLU A 83 -17.72 -12.47 -8.59
CA GLU A 83 -16.90 -11.80 -9.59
C GLU A 83 -17.73 -10.69 -10.26
N ALA A 84 -17.19 -9.47 -10.31
CA ALA A 84 -17.80 -8.40 -11.06
C ALA A 84 -17.77 -8.76 -12.55
N THR A 85 -18.95 -8.99 -13.15
CA THR A 85 -19.13 -9.47 -14.53
C THR A 85 -18.82 -8.44 -15.62
N ASN A 86 -18.02 -7.40 -15.32
CA ASN A 86 -17.61 -6.45 -16.34
C ASN A 86 -16.47 -7.07 -17.15
N GLU A 87 -16.83 -7.81 -18.21
CA GLU A 87 -15.92 -8.30 -19.24
C GLU A 87 -15.34 -7.12 -20.03
N VAL A 88 -14.38 -6.45 -19.42
CA VAL A 88 -13.57 -5.44 -20.08
C VAL A 88 -12.53 -6.16 -20.93
N THR A 89 -12.63 -6.02 -22.25
CA THR A 89 -11.68 -6.64 -23.19
C THR A 89 -10.48 -5.72 -23.37
N VAL A 90 -9.29 -6.21 -23.03
CA VAL A 90 -8.00 -5.54 -23.29
C VAL A 90 -7.17 -6.34 -24.30
N PRO A 91 -6.18 -5.74 -24.99
CA PRO A 91 -5.38 -6.43 -25.99
C PRO A 91 -4.54 -7.59 -25.46
N TYR A 92 -3.99 -7.47 -24.24
CA TYR A 92 -3.09 -8.44 -23.63
C TYR A 92 -3.60 -8.83 -22.23
N PRO A 93 -4.74 -9.53 -22.12
CA PRO A 93 -5.27 -9.94 -20.81
C PRO A 93 -4.35 -10.99 -20.20
N PHE A 94 -4.01 -10.86 -18.92
CA PHE A 94 -3.13 -11.80 -18.23
C PHE A 94 -3.69 -12.16 -16.85
N LYS A 95 -3.46 -13.41 -16.45
CA LYS A 95 -3.77 -13.95 -15.12
C LYS A 95 -2.53 -14.45 -14.39
N SER A 96 -1.41 -14.62 -15.08
CA SER A 96 -0.14 -15.08 -14.50
C SER A 96 1.05 -14.31 -15.04
N ALA A 97 2.16 -14.31 -14.30
CA ALA A 97 3.42 -13.77 -14.75
C ALA A 97 3.91 -14.49 -16.01
N LYS A 98 3.69 -15.82 -16.08
CA LYS A 98 3.97 -16.60 -17.29
C LYS A 98 3.25 -16.06 -18.53
N GLU A 99 1.95 -15.79 -18.45
CA GLU A 99 1.17 -15.22 -19.57
C GLU A 99 1.69 -13.82 -19.95
N MET A 100 2.00 -12.97 -18.97
CA MET A 100 2.60 -11.66 -19.25
C MET A 100 3.92 -11.78 -20.04
N LEU A 101 4.78 -12.72 -19.65
CA LEU A 101 6.04 -12.98 -20.33
C LEU A 101 5.83 -13.55 -21.75
N GLU A 102 4.82 -14.38 -21.97
CA GLU A 102 4.46 -14.90 -23.30
C GLU A 102 4.04 -13.77 -24.26
N TYR A 103 3.26 -12.79 -23.77
CA TYR A 103 2.91 -11.60 -24.54
C TYR A 103 4.12 -10.71 -24.82
N CYS A 104 4.97 -10.45 -23.82
CA CYS A 104 6.17 -9.63 -24.02
C CYS A 104 7.12 -10.29 -25.04
N ASN A 105 7.30 -11.61 -24.95
CA ASN A 105 8.15 -12.36 -25.88
C ASN A 105 7.60 -12.40 -27.31
N SER A 106 6.27 -12.54 -27.48
CA SER A 106 5.66 -12.58 -28.82
C SER A 106 5.56 -11.21 -29.49
N THR A 107 5.44 -10.12 -28.72
CA THR A 107 5.27 -8.75 -29.24
C THR A 107 6.56 -7.94 -29.28
N GLY A 108 7.58 -8.31 -28.49
CA GLY A 108 8.79 -7.52 -28.28
C GLY A 108 8.60 -6.28 -27.42
N LEU A 109 7.45 -6.13 -26.76
CA LEU A 109 7.17 -5.03 -25.84
C LEU A 109 7.87 -5.25 -24.49
N SER A 110 8.27 -4.16 -23.83
CA SER A 110 8.60 -4.22 -22.39
C SER A 110 7.34 -4.49 -21.57
N LEU A 111 7.51 -4.86 -20.30
CA LEU A 111 6.38 -5.13 -19.43
C LEU A 111 5.50 -3.88 -19.27
N SER A 112 6.09 -2.71 -19.01
CA SER A 112 5.32 -1.47 -18.95
C SER A 112 4.69 -1.10 -20.30
N GLY A 113 5.36 -1.40 -21.41
CA GLY A 113 4.85 -1.16 -22.76
C GLY A 113 3.59 -2.00 -23.08
N MET A 114 3.61 -3.28 -22.71
CA MET A 114 2.43 -4.17 -22.82
C MET A 114 1.26 -3.66 -21.96
N VAL A 115 1.53 -3.30 -20.70
CA VAL A 115 0.49 -2.81 -19.78
C VAL A 115 -0.08 -1.47 -20.25
N MET A 116 0.75 -0.58 -20.82
CA MET A 116 0.27 0.66 -21.45
C MET A 116 -0.76 0.38 -22.55
N GLN A 117 -0.60 -0.68 -23.36
CA GLN A 117 -1.58 -1.02 -24.39
C GLN A 117 -2.92 -1.48 -23.80
N ASN A 118 -2.89 -2.15 -22.64
CA ASN A 118 -4.10 -2.48 -21.91
C ASN A 118 -4.78 -1.23 -21.34
N GLU A 119 -4.02 -0.33 -20.70
CA GLU A 119 -4.57 0.92 -20.17
C GLU A 119 -5.15 1.81 -21.29
N LEU A 120 -4.50 1.89 -22.44
CA LEU A 120 -4.99 2.66 -23.60
C LEU A 120 -6.28 2.10 -24.22
N ALA A 121 -6.63 0.85 -23.95
CA ALA A 121 -7.90 0.29 -24.36
C ALA A 121 -9.06 0.76 -23.46
N LEU A 122 -8.76 1.25 -22.26
CA LEU A 122 -9.74 1.65 -21.24
C LEU A 122 -9.80 3.16 -21.04
N HIS A 123 -8.67 3.81 -21.22
CA HIS A 123 -8.46 5.22 -20.92
C HIS A 123 -7.71 5.89 -22.07
N SER A 124 -7.98 7.16 -22.27
CA SER A 124 -7.16 7.97 -23.18
C SER A 124 -5.76 8.16 -22.61
N LYS A 125 -4.77 8.34 -23.49
CA LYS A 125 -3.38 8.63 -23.08
C LYS A 125 -3.29 9.80 -22.10
N LYS A 126 -4.10 10.84 -22.33
CA LYS A 126 -4.15 12.04 -21.49
C LYS A 126 -4.65 11.71 -20.07
N GLU A 127 -5.70 10.90 -19.94
CA GLU A 127 -6.20 10.49 -18.62
C GLU A 127 -5.15 9.69 -17.84
N ILE A 128 -4.41 8.80 -18.51
CA ILE A 128 -3.33 8.02 -17.90
C ILE A 128 -2.21 8.95 -17.40
N GLU A 129 -1.76 9.89 -18.24
CA GLU A 129 -0.71 10.86 -17.89
C GLU A 129 -1.14 11.78 -16.74
N GLU A 130 -2.37 12.29 -16.77
CA GLU A 130 -2.92 13.14 -15.71
C GLU A 130 -3.08 12.36 -14.40
N TYR A 131 -3.54 11.11 -14.47
CA TYR A 131 -3.69 10.24 -13.30
C TYR A 131 -2.35 9.93 -12.63
N PHE A 132 -1.37 9.40 -13.38
CA PHE A 132 -0.06 9.09 -12.82
C PHE A 132 0.72 10.33 -12.40
N GLY A 133 0.55 11.45 -13.10
CA GLY A 133 1.06 12.74 -12.67
C GLY A 133 0.51 13.15 -11.31
N HIS A 134 -0.81 13.00 -11.10
CA HIS A 134 -1.44 13.30 -9.81
C HIS A 134 -1.00 12.35 -8.69
N VAL A 135 -0.85 11.06 -8.97
CA VAL A 135 -0.33 10.04 -8.04
C VAL A 135 1.08 10.44 -7.60
N TRP A 136 1.99 10.69 -8.54
CA TRP A 136 3.36 11.05 -8.20
C TRP A 136 3.45 12.37 -7.43
N GLN A 137 2.73 13.40 -7.88
CA GLN A 137 2.70 14.68 -7.18
C GLN A 137 2.22 14.53 -5.74
N THR A 138 1.20 13.69 -5.50
CA THR A 138 0.68 13.44 -4.15
C THR A 138 1.68 12.67 -3.30
N MET A 139 2.39 11.69 -3.88
CA MET A 139 3.48 10.97 -3.21
C MET A 139 4.64 11.89 -2.83
N GLN A 140 5.07 12.77 -3.74
CA GLN A 140 6.12 13.77 -3.46
C GLN A 140 5.69 14.73 -2.36
N ALA A 141 4.48 15.28 -2.43
CA ALA A 141 3.95 16.16 -1.40
C ALA A 141 3.87 15.47 -0.02
N CYS A 142 3.59 14.17 0.01
CA CYS A 142 3.60 13.37 1.24
C CYS A 142 5.02 13.22 1.82
N ILE A 143 6.00 12.87 0.98
CA ILE A 143 7.43 12.82 1.37
C ILE A 143 7.84 14.19 1.92
N ASP A 144 7.54 15.26 1.18
CA ASP A 144 7.90 16.63 1.54
C ASP A 144 7.29 17.05 2.87
N ARG A 145 6.00 16.77 3.10
CA ARG A 145 5.35 17.06 4.39
C ARG A 145 5.99 16.26 5.53
N GLY A 146 6.21 14.96 5.33
CA GLY A 146 6.80 14.07 6.34
C GLY A 146 8.24 14.46 6.72
N MET A 147 9.06 14.85 5.75
CA MET A 147 10.46 15.25 6.00
C MET A 147 10.60 16.65 6.63
N ASN A 148 9.51 17.42 6.75
CA ASN A 148 9.49 18.74 7.37
C ASN A 148 8.65 18.78 8.67
N THR A 149 7.86 17.76 8.95
CA THR A 149 6.95 17.75 10.11
C THR A 149 7.63 17.10 11.32
N GLU A 150 7.71 17.87 12.41
CA GLU A 150 8.21 17.40 13.71
C GLU A 150 7.06 16.99 14.63
N GLY A 151 7.40 16.34 15.74
CA GLY A 151 6.46 16.03 16.82
C GLY A 151 6.30 14.54 17.07
N VAL A 152 5.18 14.20 17.71
CA VAL A 152 4.88 12.85 18.20
C VAL A 152 3.61 12.35 17.53
N LEU A 153 3.62 11.10 17.07
CA LEU A 153 2.48 10.46 16.42
C LEU A 153 1.32 10.26 17.42
N PRO A 154 0.06 10.33 16.94
CA PRO A 154 -1.12 10.20 17.78
C PRO A 154 -1.29 8.77 18.34
N GLY A 155 -2.08 8.68 19.41
CA GLY A 155 -2.40 7.43 20.09
C GLY A 155 -1.40 7.01 21.17
N PRO A 156 -1.60 5.84 21.78
CA PRO A 156 -0.98 5.48 23.06
C PRO A 156 0.53 5.31 22.98
N LEU A 157 1.09 4.92 21.83
CA LEU A 157 2.53 4.68 21.71
C LEU A 157 3.40 5.94 21.72
N ARG A 158 2.81 7.10 21.40
CA ARG A 158 3.52 8.40 21.42
C ARG A 158 4.88 8.34 20.70
N VAL A 159 4.94 7.67 19.54
CA VAL A 159 6.18 7.47 18.77
C VAL A 159 6.68 8.81 18.23
N PRO A 160 7.94 9.23 18.48
CA PRO A 160 8.48 10.44 17.91
C PRO A 160 8.71 10.28 16.40
N ARG A 161 8.39 11.34 15.64
CA ARG A 161 8.73 11.42 14.21
C ARG A 161 10.24 11.52 14.03
N ARG A 162 10.78 10.79 13.07
CA ARG A 162 12.23 10.62 12.83
C ARG A 162 12.66 11.18 11.48
N ALA A 163 11.76 11.25 10.50
CA ALA A 163 12.11 11.67 9.15
C ALA A 163 12.71 13.08 9.08
N SER A 164 12.09 14.06 9.76
CA SER A 164 12.58 15.44 9.79
C SER A 164 13.98 15.59 10.40
N ALA A 165 14.23 14.92 11.53
CA ALA A 165 15.55 14.93 12.17
C ALA A 165 16.61 14.24 11.30
N LEU A 166 16.27 13.09 10.70
CA LEU A 166 17.15 12.37 9.79
C LEU A 166 17.50 13.19 8.56
N ARG A 167 16.53 13.86 7.93
CA ARG A 167 16.78 14.76 6.80
C ARG A 167 17.80 15.84 7.14
N ARG A 168 17.71 16.48 8.31
CA ARG A 168 18.70 17.50 8.72
C ARG A 168 20.11 16.93 8.81
N MET A 169 20.24 15.72 9.36
CA MET A 169 21.53 15.04 9.45
C MET A 169 22.07 14.71 8.05
N LEU A 170 21.24 14.18 7.16
CA LEU A 170 21.63 13.82 5.79
C LEU A 170 22.03 15.06 4.99
N VAL A 171 21.19 16.10 4.92
CA VAL A 171 21.48 17.33 4.15
C VAL A 171 22.74 18.04 4.64
N SER A 172 23.00 18.04 5.95
CA SER A 172 24.20 18.68 6.52
C SER A 172 25.49 17.88 6.29
N SER A 173 25.39 16.56 6.15
CA SER A 173 26.54 15.67 5.97
C SER A 173 26.76 15.22 4.53
N ASP A 174 25.79 15.37 3.63
CA ASP A 174 25.76 14.74 2.30
C ASP A 174 27.02 14.99 1.46
N LYS A 175 27.54 16.22 1.47
CA LYS A 175 28.74 16.61 0.70
C LYS A 175 30.06 16.21 1.36
N LEU A 176 30.03 15.87 2.64
CA LEU A 176 31.22 15.62 3.47
C LEU A 176 31.32 14.16 3.92
N SER A 177 30.23 13.41 3.85
CA SER A 177 30.17 12.02 4.27
C SER A 177 30.77 11.12 3.19
N SER A 178 31.73 10.29 3.62
CA SER A 178 32.24 9.17 2.82
C SER A 178 31.56 7.85 3.19
N ASP A 179 30.47 7.89 3.97
CA ASP A 179 29.75 6.68 4.39
C ASP A 179 29.00 6.08 3.19
N PRO A 180 29.37 4.86 2.72
CA PRO A 180 28.66 4.22 1.62
C PRO A 180 27.19 3.92 1.94
N MET A 181 26.79 3.91 3.22
CA MET A 181 25.42 3.66 3.66
C MET A 181 24.53 4.90 3.65
N ASN A 182 25.06 6.09 3.34
CA ASN A 182 24.27 7.34 3.26
C ASN A 182 23.08 7.22 2.29
N VAL A 183 23.25 6.48 1.18
CA VAL A 183 22.17 6.20 0.21
C VAL A 183 21.02 5.42 0.86
N ILE A 184 21.32 4.46 1.74
CA ILE A 184 20.31 3.69 2.47
C ILE A 184 19.57 4.59 3.46
N ASP A 185 20.28 5.50 4.12
CA ASP A 185 19.65 6.42 5.06
C ASP A 185 18.70 7.40 4.38
N TRP A 186 19.00 7.85 3.16
CA TRP A 186 18.07 8.61 2.33
C TRP A 186 16.81 7.81 1.97
N VAL A 187 16.97 6.55 1.55
CA VAL A 187 15.83 5.65 1.27
C VAL A 187 14.96 5.44 2.51
N ASN A 188 15.61 5.21 3.66
CA ASN A 188 14.92 5.09 4.94
C ASN A 188 14.17 6.38 5.25
N MET A 189 14.79 7.55 5.10
CA MET A 189 14.17 8.84 5.35
C MET A 189 12.90 9.05 4.51
N PHE A 190 12.94 8.75 3.21
CA PHE A 190 11.76 8.87 2.34
C PHE A 190 10.62 7.95 2.79
N ALA A 191 10.90 6.68 3.12
CA ALA A 191 9.89 5.74 3.59
C ALA A 191 9.32 6.14 4.95
N LEU A 192 10.17 6.56 5.89
CA LEU A 192 9.77 7.06 7.20
C LEU A 192 8.86 8.28 7.05
N ALA A 193 9.20 9.23 6.18
CA ALA A 193 8.42 10.45 5.96
C ALA A 193 6.97 10.13 5.58
N VAL A 194 6.78 9.22 4.62
CA VAL A 194 5.44 8.83 4.14
C VAL A 194 4.66 8.07 5.21
N ASN A 195 5.29 7.10 5.89
CA ASN A 195 4.58 6.30 6.90
C ASN A 195 4.29 7.09 8.19
N GLU A 196 5.11 8.08 8.53
CA GLU A 196 4.84 9.01 9.64
C GLU A 196 3.66 9.94 9.30
N GLU A 197 3.54 10.40 8.05
CA GLU A 197 2.34 11.11 7.59
C GLU A 197 1.10 10.22 7.63
N ASN A 198 1.20 8.98 7.15
CA ASN A 198 0.10 8.00 7.25
C ASN A 198 -0.39 7.84 8.69
N ALA A 199 0.55 7.58 9.62
CA ALA A 199 0.24 7.36 11.02
C ALA A 199 -0.36 8.58 11.73
N ALA A 200 -0.16 9.78 11.17
CA ALA A 200 -0.74 11.02 11.68
C ALA A 200 -2.08 11.40 11.02
N GLY A 201 -2.63 10.56 10.13
CA GLY A 201 -3.86 10.86 9.38
C GLY A 201 -3.64 11.82 8.21
N GLY A 202 -2.39 11.95 7.74
CA GLY A 202 -2.03 12.72 6.56
C GLY A 202 -2.58 12.13 5.26
N ARG A 203 -2.46 12.89 4.18
CA ARG A 203 -2.84 12.40 2.85
C ARG A 203 -1.76 11.47 2.32
N VAL A 204 -2.17 10.26 1.94
CA VAL A 204 -1.29 9.23 1.38
C VAL A 204 -1.91 8.61 0.14
N VAL A 205 -1.07 7.97 -0.68
CA VAL A 205 -1.50 7.16 -1.84
C VAL A 205 -1.27 5.69 -1.49
N THR A 206 -2.30 4.87 -1.63
CA THR A 206 -2.22 3.42 -1.39
C THR A 206 -1.23 2.76 -2.33
N ALA A 207 -0.35 1.89 -1.81
CA ALA A 207 0.62 1.18 -2.64
C ALA A 207 1.05 -0.19 -2.06
N PRO A 208 0.17 -1.21 -1.97
CA PRO A 208 -1.25 -1.21 -2.35
C PRO A 208 -2.19 -0.84 -1.18
N THR A 209 -1.67 -0.67 0.04
CA THR A 209 -2.44 -0.25 1.23
C THR A 209 -1.82 0.98 1.88
N ASN A 210 -2.52 1.59 2.83
CA ASN A 210 -1.98 2.68 3.64
C ASN A 210 -0.82 2.20 4.54
N GLY A 211 -0.84 0.95 5.00
CA GLY A 211 0.24 0.39 5.82
C GLY A 211 1.57 0.25 5.06
N ALA A 212 1.51 0.05 3.74
CA ALA A 212 2.67 -0.17 2.87
C ALA A 212 2.97 1.03 1.93
N CYS A 213 2.33 2.18 2.15
CA CYS A 213 2.35 3.29 1.21
C CYS A 213 3.71 3.99 1.04
N GLY A 214 4.69 3.75 1.92
CA GLY A 214 6.00 4.39 1.85
C GLY A 214 6.97 3.75 0.88
N ILE A 215 6.77 2.48 0.50
CA ILE A 215 7.79 1.72 -0.24
C ILE A 215 7.91 2.16 -1.69
N VAL A 216 6.80 2.13 -2.43
CA VAL A 216 6.74 2.53 -3.84
C VAL A 216 7.25 3.96 -4.06
N PRO A 217 6.83 5.00 -3.29
CA PRO A 217 7.36 6.34 -3.47
C PRO A 217 8.81 6.50 -2.99
N ALA A 218 9.26 5.81 -1.93
CA ALA A 218 10.65 5.91 -1.48
C ALA A 218 11.65 5.36 -2.51
N VAL A 219 11.29 4.27 -3.20
CA VAL A 219 12.12 3.70 -4.27
C VAL A 219 12.15 4.60 -5.51
N LEU A 220 11.03 5.25 -5.85
CA LEU A 220 11.02 6.22 -6.96
C LEU A 220 11.78 7.51 -6.61
N ALA A 221 11.67 7.99 -5.36
CA ALA A 221 12.46 9.12 -4.86
C ALA A 221 13.97 8.80 -4.81
N TYR A 222 14.35 7.55 -4.52
CA TYR A 222 15.73 7.10 -4.67
C TYR A 222 16.23 7.21 -6.11
N TYR A 223 15.41 6.79 -7.09
CA TYR A 223 15.74 6.94 -8.50
C TYR A 223 15.92 8.41 -8.87
N ASP A 224 14.96 9.26 -8.48
CA ASP A 224 14.96 10.71 -8.70
C ASP A 224 16.21 11.39 -8.14
N HIS A 225 16.61 11.01 -6.93
CA HIS A 225 17.68 11.67 -6.18
C HIS A 225 19.08 11.21 -6.59
N PHE A 226 19.27 9.92 -6.91
CA PHE A 226 20.61 9.33 -7.08
C PHE A 226 20.93 8.85 -8.51
N ILE A 227 19.91 8.67 -9.36
CA ILE A 227 20.10 8.10 -10.70
C ILE A 227 19.80 9.15 -11.77
N GLU A 228 18.54 9.58 -11.86
CA GLU A 228 18.07 10.55 -12.84
C GLU A 228 16.75 11.17 -12.39
N SER A 229 16.56 12.46 -12.65
CA SER A 229 15.30 13.16 -12.35
C SER A 229 14.10 12.49 -13.04
N VAL A 230 13.04 12.26 -12.26
CA VAL A 230 11.86 11.53 -12.70
C VAL A 230 10.98 12.40 -13.59
N SER A 231 10.95 12.05 -14.87
CA SER A 231 10.07 12.65 -15.88
C SER A 231 8.71 11.95 -15.96
N PRO A 232 7.72 12.52 -16.67
CA PRO A 232 6.43 11.86 -16.91
C PRO A 232 6.50 10.46 -17.50
N ASP A 233 7.43 10.22 -18.42
CA ASP A 233 7.65 8.89 -18.99
C ASP A 233 8.19 7.91 -17.93
N ILE A 234 9.14 8.36 -17.10
CA ILE A 234 9.78 7.55 -16.07
C ILE A 234 8.75 7.09 -15.02
N TYR A 235 8.00 8.01 -14.39
CA TYR A 235 7.03 7.56 -13.38
C TYR A 235 5.91 6.71 -14.00
N THR A 236 5.54 6.95 -15.26
CA THR A 236 4.50 6.17 -15.94
C THR A 236 4.95 4.73 -16.14
N ARG A 237 6.17 4.52 -16.65
CA ARG A 237 6.75 3.17 -16.81
C ARG A 237 6.89 2.46 -15.46
N TYR A 238 7.35 3.17 -14.44
CA TYR A 238 7.48 2.64 -13.08
C TYR A 238 6.14 2.17 -12.51
N PHE A 239 5.10 3.00 -12.59
CA PHE A 239 3.77 2.67 -12.05
C PHE A 239 3.06 1.60 -12.86
N LEU A 240 3.23 1.54 -14.18
CA LEU A 240 2.66 0.47 -15.01
C LEU A 240 3.28 -0.90 -14.65
N ALA A 241 4.60 -0.96 -14.50
CA ALA A 241 5.27 -2.19 -14.09
C ALA A 241 4.90 -2.59 -12.65
N ALA A 242 4.95 -1.66 -11.71
CA ALA A 242 4.54 -1.88 -10.32
C ALA A 242 3.06 -2.33 -10.23
N GLY A 243 2.18 -1.66 -10.97
CA GLY A 243 0.74 -1.93 -10.99
C GLY A 243 0.41 -3.32 -11.53
N ALA A 244 1.06 -3.76 -12.60
CA ALA A 244 0.87 -5.09 -13.16
C ALA A 244 1.27 -6.20 -12.16
N ILE A 245 2.39 -6.02 -11.45
CA ILE A 245 2.78 -6.94 -10.38
C ILE A 245 1.78 -6.93 -9.22
N GLY A 246 1.30 -5.75 -8.81
CA GLY A 246 0.25 -5.64 -7.79
C GLY A 246 -1.05 -6.34 -8.20
N ALA A 247 -1.41 -6.26 -9.49
CA ALA A 247 -2.57 -6.95 -10.04
C ALA A 247 -2.45 -8.48 -9.94
N LEU A 248 -1.27 -9.04 -10.22
CA LEU A 248 -1.04 -10.49 -10.08
C LEU A 248 -1.27 -11.00 -8.64
N TYR A 249 -0.79 -10.27 -7.63
CA TYR A 249 -1.04 -10.62 -6.23
C TYR A 249 -2.51 -10.48 -5.85
N LYS A 250 -3.19 -9.44 -6.34
CA LYS A 250 -4.61 -9.24 -6.07
C LYS A 250 -5.47 -10.33 -6.73
N MET A 251 -5.15 -10.74 -7.96
CA MET A 251 -5.93 -11.74 -8.70
C MET A 251 -5.76 -13.15 -8.15
N ASN A 252 -4.53 -13.52 -7.76
CA ASN A 252 -4.19 -14.91 -7.44
C ASN A 252 -3.98 -15.16 -5.93
N ALA A 253 -4.09 -14.13 -5.10
CA ALA A 253 -3.92 -14.22 -3.66
C ALA A 253 -4.78 -13.15 -2.95
N SER A 254 -4.19 -12.41 -2.01
CA SER A 254 -4.85 -11.28 -1.35
C SER A 254 -3.82 -10.19 -1.04
N ILE A 255 -4.31 -8.96 -0.95
CA ILE A 255 -3.57 -7.78 -0.47
C ILE A 255 -4.05 -7.32 0.91
N SER A 256 -4.88 -8.11 1.58
CA SER A 256 -5.45 -7.82 2.89
C SER A 256 -4.54 -8.36 4.00
N GLY A 257 -4.11 -7.47 4.91
CA GLY A 257 -3.36 -7.85 6.10
C GLY A 257 -4.14 -8.83 7.01
N ALA A 258 -5.46 -8.69 7.04
CA ALA A 258 -6.37 -9.59 7.74
C ALA A 258 -6.45 -11.01 7.15
N GLU A 259 -6.16 -11.19 5.86
CA GLU A 259 -6.27 -12.50 5.20
C GLU A 259 -4.93 -13.22 5.13
N VAL A 260 -3.87 -12.52 4.70
CA VAL A 260 -2.56 -13.13 4.40
C VAL A 260 -1.40 -12.52 5.19
N GLY A 261 -1.67 -11.63 6.13
CA GLY A 261 -0.64 -10.94 6.90
C GLY A 261 0.08 -9.84 6.10
N CYS A 262 1.14 -9.29 6.68
CA CYS A 262 1.82 -8.11 6.15
C CYS A 262 2.66 -8.43 4.89
N GLN A 263 2.90 -9.70 4.59
CA GLN A 263 3.39 -10.13 3.28
C GLN A 263 2.46 -9.69 2.13
N GLY A 264 1.13 -9.66 2.34
CA GLY A 264 0.16 -9.18 1.35
C GLY A 264 0.15 -7.67 1.16
N GLU A 265 0.78 -6.93 2.07
CA GLU A 265 0.81 -5.47 2.04
C GLU A 265 2.24 -4.97 1.74
N VAL A 266 3.12 -5.07 2.73
CA VAL A 266 4.53 -4.65 2.64
C VAL A 266 5.31 -5.54 1.68
N GLY A 267 5.04 -6.86 1.68
CA GLY A 267 5.69 -7.77 0.73
C GLY A 267 5.28 -7.47 -0.70
N VAL A 268 4.00 -7.24 -0.95
CA VAL A 268 3.48 -6.86 -2.28
C VAL A 268 4.07 -5.52 -2.71
N ALA A 269 4.07 -4.50 -1.85
CA ALA A 269 4.68 -3.20 -2.15
C ALA A 269 6.18 -3.30 -2.46
N CYS A 270 6.92 -4.15 -1.73
CA CYS A 270 8.33 -4.45 -1.99
C CYS A 270 8.52 -5.08 -3.39
N SER A 271 7.69 -6.06 -3.73
CA SER A 271 7.69 -6.72 -5.04
C SER A 271 7.33 -5.76 -6.18
N MET A 272 6.33 -4.91 -5.98
CA MET A 272 5.90 -3.89 -6.94
C MET A 272 7.02 -2.86 -7.20
N ALA A 273 7.62 -2.33 -6.13
CA ALA A 273 8.68 -1.34 -6.25
C ALA A 273 9.96 -1.92 -6.88
N ALA A 274 10.30 -3.18 -6.56
CA ALA A 274 11.43 -3.87 -7.17
C ALA A 274 11.26 -4.04 -8.69
N ALA A 275 10.06 -4.43 -9.13
CA ALA A 275 9.73 -4.55 -10.54
C ALA A 275 9.75 -3.20 -11.27
N GLY A 276 9.13 -2.18 -10.68
CA GLY A 276 9.16 -0.83 -11.22
C GLY A 276 10.58 -0.32 -11.39
N LEU A 277 11.44 -0.49 -10.37
CA LEU A 277 12.84 -0.05 -10.45
C LEU A 277 13.62 -0.85 -11.49
N ALA A 278 13.41 -2.17 -11.59
CA ALA A 278 14.05 -2.99 -12.62
C ALA A 278 13.68 -2.54 -14.05
N GLU A 279 12.40 -2.25 -14.30
CA GLU A 279 11.93 -1.68 -15.58
C GLU A 279 12.65 -0.35 -15.91
N LEU A 280 12.79 0.54 -14.92
CA LEU A 280 13.53 1.80 -15.12
C LEU A 280 15.01 1.58 -15.42
N LEU A 281 15.63 0.58 -14.79
CA LEU A 281 17.03 0.21 -15.01
C LEU A 281 17.27 -0.54 -16.33
N GLY A 282 16.23 -0.74 -17.16
CA GLY A 282 16.35 -1.39 -18.47
C GLY A 282 16.38 -2.92 -18.42
N ALA A 283 15.78 -3.51 -17.38
CA ALA A 283 15.61 -4.96 -17.27
C ALA A 283 14.80 -5.54 -18.43
N SER A 284 15.09 -6.81 -18.81
CA SER A 284 14.13 -7.58 -19.63
C SER A 284 12.85 -7.88 -18.84
N PRO A 285 11.71 -8.17 -19.50
CA PRO A 285 10.49 -8.58 -18.81
C PRO A 285 10.71 -9.72 -17.81
N GLU A 286 11.53 -10.71 -18.15
CA GLU A 286 11.91 -11.80 -17.25
C GLU A 286 12.63 -11.28 -16.01
N GLN A 287 13.58 -10.36 -16.17
CA GLN A 287 14.30 -9.76 -15.06
C GLN A 287 13.38 -8.89 -14.18
N VAL A 288 12.38 -8.22 -14.75
CA VAL A 288 11.34 -7.51 -13.98
C VAL A 288 10.55 -8.49 -13.10
N CYS A 289 10.12 -9.63 -13.65
CA CYS A 289 9.48 -10.69 -12.88
C CYS A 289 10.40 -11.30 -11.81
N VAL A 290 11.71 -11.44 -12.08
CA VAL A 290 12.69 -11.89 -11.09
C VAL A 290 12.90 -10.87 -9.97
N ALA A 291 12.89 -9.57 -10.27
CA ALA A 291 12.98 -8.53 -9.24
C ALA A 291 11.76 -8.57 -8.31
N ALA A 292 10.56 -8.73 -8.88
CA ALA A 292 9.33 -8.95 -8.12
C ALA A 292 9.42 -10.20 -7.24
N GLU A 293 9.86 -11.31 -7.82
CA GLU A 293 10.03 -12.61 -7.15
C GLU A 293 10.90 -12.49 -5.90
N ILE A 294 12.13 -11.98 -6.05
CA ILE A 294 13.06 -11.75 -4.93
C ILE A 294 12.45 -10.79 -3.89
N GLY A 295 11.77 -9.74 -4.37
CA GLY A 295 11.10 -8.76 -3.51
C GLY A 295 10.05 -9.40 -2.59
N MET A 296 9.29 -10.37 -3.07
CA MET A 296 8.31 -11.09 -2.27
C MET A 296 8.90 -12.24 -1.46
N GLU A 297 9.85 -13.00 -2.02
CA GLU A 297 10.48 -14.14 -1.34
C GLU A 297 11.01 -13.74 0.05
N HIS A 298 11.65 -12.57 0.14
CA HIS A 298 12.18 -12.03 1.40
C HIS A 298 11.13 -11.44 2.36
N ASN A 299 9.85 -11.60 2.06
CA ASN A 299 8.72 -11.20 2.91
C ASN A 299 7.71 -12.34 3.15
N LEU A 300 7.91 -13.54 2.58
CA LEU A 300 7.05 -14.69 2.84
C LEU A 300 6.99 -15.03 4.34
N GLY A 301 5.78 -15.25 4.85
CA GLY A 301 5.51 -15.51 6.27
C GLY A 301 5.45 -14.27 7.16
N LEU A 302 5.56 -13.05 6.61
CA LEU A 302 5.51 -11.82 7.40
C LEU A 302 4.10 -11.58 7.95
N THR A 303 3.96 -11.68 9.27
CA THR A 303 2.72 -11.50 10.04
C THR A 303 2.28 -10.04 10.15
N CYS A 304 0.99 -9.77 10.36
CA CYS A 304 0.45 -8.41 10.56
C CYS A 304 -0.06 -8.23 12.00
N ASP A 305 0.84 -7.99 12.95
CA ASP A 305 0.47 -7.84 14.37
C ASP A 305 1.05 -6.52 14.93
N PRO A 306 0.45 -5.37 14.58
CA PRO A 306 0.94 -4.06 15.00
C PRO A 306 0.68 -3.81 16.50
N VAL A 307 1.60 -3.11 17.14
CA VAL A 307 1.48 -2.75 18.56
C VAL A 307 0.28 -1.83 18.77
N ALA A 308 -0.57 -2.17 19.74
CA ALA A 308 -1.82 -1.46 20.04
C ALA A 308 -2.75 -1.27 18.83
N GLY A 309 -2.66 -2.12 17.81
CA GLY A 309 -3.46 -1.97 16.58
C GLY A 309 -3.10 -0.76 15.73
N GLN A 310 -2.00 -0.06 16.02
CA GLN A 310 -1.64 1.17 15.33
C GLN A 310 -0.71 0.91 14.15
N VAL A 311 -0.94 1.58 13.03
CA VAL A 311 -0.05 1.55 11.85
C VAL A 311 1.22 2.38 12.10
N GLN A 312 1.96 2.03 13.15
CA GLN A 312 3.18 2.67 13.63
C GLN A 312 4.30 1.64 13.77
N VAL A 313 4.20 0.79 14.80
CA VAL A 313 5.21 -0.23 15.10
C VAL A 313 4.63 -1.62 14.83
N PRO A 314 5.24 -2.47 13.99
CA PRO A 314 6.50 -2.30 13.25
C PRO A 314 6.32 -1.72 11.82
N CYS A 315 5.16 -1.15 11.50
CA CYS A 315 4.80 -0.77 10.13
C CYS A 315 5.75 0.26 9.51
N ILE A 316 6.17 1.26 10.27
CA ILE A 316 7.05 2.33 9.80
C ILE A 316 8.42 1.77 9.40
N GLU A 317 9.04 0.96 10.27
CA GLU A 317 10.35 0.35 10.00
C GLU A 317 10.27 -0.69 8.88
N ARG A 318 9.15 -1.42 8.78
CA ARG A 318 8.92 -2.37 7.69
C ARG A 318 8.96 -1.70 6.32
N ASN A 319 8.41 -0.49 6.18
CA ASN A 319 8.47 0.24 4.91
C ASN A 319 9.92 0.65 4.57
N ALA A 320 10.67 1.18 5.53
CA ALA A 320 12.07 1.53 5.33
C ALA A 320 12.92 0.32 4.89
N ILE A 321 12.83 -0.78 5.63
CA ILE A 321 13.56 -2.02 5.31
C ILE A 321 13.11 -2.61 3.95
N ALA A 322 11.80 -2.60 3.66
CA ALA A 322 11.27 -3.12 2.41
C ALA A 322 11.69 -2.29 1.20
N SER A 323 11.80 -0.96 1.32
CA SER A 323 12.35 -0.11 0.24
C SER A 323 13.79 -0.49 -0.11
N VAL A 324 14.62 -0.75 0.91
CA VAL A 324 16.01 -1.20 0.71
C VAL A 324 16.04 -2.60 0.07
N LYS A 325 15.17 -3.52 0.54
CA LYS A 325 15.01 -4.84 -0.08
C LYS A 325 14.60 -4.73 -1.55
N ALA A 326 13.68 -3.85 -1.90
CA ALA A 326 13.20 -3.65 -3.27
C ALA A 326 14.33 -3.17 -4.19
N ILE A 327 15.12 -2.19 -3.75
CA ILE A 327 16.29 -1.71 -4.49
C ILE A 327 17.30 -2.85 -4.69
N ASN A 328 17.59 -3.61 -3.63
CA ASN A 328 18.54 -4.71 -3.73
C ASN A 328 18.01 -5.85 -4.62
N ALA A 329 16.72 -6.17 -4.56
CA ALA A 329 16.07 -7.16 -5.40
C ALA A 329 16.17 -6.80 -6.89
N ALA A 330 15.91 -5.55 -7.25
CA ALA A 330 16.11 -5.06 -8.62
C ALA A 330 17.58 -5.21 -9.06
N ARG A 331 18.54 -4.83 -8.20
CA ARG A 331 19.98 -4.98 -8.50
C ARG A 331 20.40 -6.45 -8.66
N MET A 332 19.86 -7.34 -7.83
CA MET A 332 20.13 -8.79 -7.91
C MET A 332 19.57 -9.37 -9.21
N ALA A 333 18.34 -9.00 -9.59
CA ALA A 333 17.73 -9.43 -10.84
C ALA A 333 18.53 -8.97 -12.06
N MET A 334 18.95 -7.69 -12.08
CA MET A 334 19.77 -7.12 -13.16
C MET A 334 21.12 -7.80 -13.33
N ARG A 335 21.72 -8.28 -12.23
CA ARG A 335 23.04 -8.92 -12.22
C ARG A 335 22.98 -10.44 -12.30
N ARG A 336 21.78 -11.02 -12.38
CA ARG A 336 21.60 -12.47 -12.46
C ARG A 336 22.04 -12.96 -13.84
N THR A 337 22.93 -13.95 -13.87
CA THR A 337 23.43 -14.58 -15.11
C THR A 337 22.80 -15.94 -15.40
N SER A 338 21.94 -16.42 -14.52
CA SER A 338 21.24 -17.71 -14.62
C SER A 338 19.73 -17.54 -14.70
N ALA A 339 19.03 -18.54 -15.23
CA ALA A 339 17.57 -18.59 -15.12
C ALA A 339 17.12 -18.68 -13.65
N PRO A 340 15.97 -18.07 -13.28
CA PRO A 340 15.35 -18.30 -11.98
C PRO A 340 15.00 -19.77 -11.79
N ARG A 341 15.18 -20.26 -10.56
CA ARG A 341 14.71 -21.61 -10.16
C ARG A 341 13.28 -21.59 -9.63
N VAL A 342 12.86 -20.45 -9.07
CA VAL A 342 11.52 -20.20 -8.56
C VAL A 342 10.89 -19.11 -9.41
N SER A 343 9.68 -19.32 -9.90
CA SER A 343 8.95 -18.31 -10.68
C SER A 343 8.13 -17.41 -9.76
N LEU A 344 7.82 -16.20 -10.24
CA LEU A 344 6.94 -15.27 -9.53
C LEU A 344 5.57 -15.91 -9.22
N ASP A 345 4.99 -16.65 -10.17
CA ASP A 345 3.71 -17.34 -9.96
C ASP A 345 3.77 -18.31 -8.77
N LYS A 346 4.88 -19.05 -8.60
CA LYS A 346 5.07 -19.95 -7.46
C LYS A 346 5.26 -19.20 -6.14
N VAL A 347 5.89 -18.04 -6.17
CA VAL A 347 5.99 -17.18 -4.98
C VAL A 347 4.61 -16.61 -4.59
N ILE A 348 3.79 -16.20 -5.55
CA ILE A 348 2.41 -15.74 -5.30
C ILE A 348 1.56 -16.86 -4.67
N GLU A 349 1.62 -18.07 -5.24
CA GLU A 349 0.94 -19.25 -4.70
C GLU A 349 1.40 -19.54 -3.26
N THR A 350 2.71 -19.56 -3.03
CA THR A 350 3.29 -19.79 -1.69
C THR A 350 2.85 -18.72 -0.68
N MET A 351 2.80 -17.45 -1.10
CA MET A 351 2.32 -16.36 -0.25
C MET A 351 0.88 -16.61 0.18
N TYR A 352 0.01 -17.00 -0.74
CA TYR A 352 -1.39 -17.27 -0.45
C TYR A 352 -1.56 -18.45 0.51
N GLU A 353 -0.90 -19.58 0.24
CA GLU A 353 -0.91 -20.77 1.11
C GLU A 353 -0.41 -20.44 2.52
N THR A 354 0.74 -19.77 2.62
CA THR A 354 1.31 -19.34 3.90
C THR A 354 0.37 -18.40 4.66
N GLY A 355 -0.36 -17.53 3.94
CA GLY A 355 -1.36 -16.65 4.51
C GLY A 355 -2.55 -17.40 5.09
N LYS A 356 -3.04 -18.43 4.39
CA LYS A 356 -4.14 -19.30 4.88
C LYS A 356 -3.73 -20.12 6.09
N ASP A 357 -2.48 -20.55 6.14
CA ASP A 357 -1.92 -21.30 7.28
C ASP A 357 -1.59 -20.39 8.48
N MET A 358 -1.56 -19.07 8.27
CA MET A 358 -1.26 -18.11 9.32
C MET A 358 -2.35 -18.13 10.39
N ASN A 359 -1.96 -18.38 11.64
CA ASN A 359 -2.89 -18.34 12.76
C ASN A 359 -3.54 -16.94 12.85
N ALA A 360 -4.86 -16.89 13.04
CA ALA A 360 -5.64 -15.66 13.08
C ALA A 360 -5.07 -14.59 14.05
N LYS A 361 -4.48 -15.01 15.18
CA LYS A 361 -3.88 -14.09 16.16
C LYS A 361 -2.61 -13.36 15.67
N TYR A 362 -2.01 -13.81 14.56
CA TYR A 362 -0.83 -13.20 13.94
C TYR A 362 -1.17 -12.44 12.63
N ARG A 363 -2.45 -12.39 12.27
CA ARG A 363 -2.99 -11.45 11.28
C ARG A 363 -3.41 -10.17 12.00
N GLU A 364 -4.11 -9.29 11.29
CA GLU A 364 -4.50 -7.91 11.68
C GLU A 364 -5.48 -7.81 12.88
N THR A 365 -5.30 -8.64 13.91
CA THR A 365 -6.13 -8.69 15.12
C THR A 365 -5.46 -8.05 16.32
N SER A 366 -4.13 -7.85 16.28
CA SER A 366 -3.33 -7.33 17.42
C SER A 366 -3.42 -8.18 18.70
N ARG A 367 -3.75 -9.47 18.55
CA ARG A 367 -3.94 -10.44 19.64
C ARG A 367 -2.75 -11.37 19.83
N GLY A 368 -1.65 -11.13 19.12
CA GLY A 368 -0.48 -12.00 19.10
C GLY A 368 0.84 -11.24 19.24
N GLY A 369 1.87 -11.88 18.70
CA GLY A 369 3.20 -11.32 18.43
C GLY A 369 3.70 -10.21 19.36
N LEU A 370 4.06 -9.09 18.76
CA LEU A 370 4.61 -7.93 19.48
C LEU A 370 3.50 -7.14 20.18
N ALA A 371 2.28 -7.20 19.65
CA ALA A 371 1.15 -6.44 20.15
C ALA A 371 0.80 -6.78 21.60
N ILE A 372 0.93 -8.04 22.01
CA ILE A 372 0.68 -8.46 23.41
C ILE A 372 1.89 -8.32 24.33
N LYS A 373 3.07 -8.04 23.77
CA LYS A 373 4.34 -7.99 24.53
C LYS A 373 4.73 -6.58 24.90
N VAL A 374 4.35 -5.60 24.09
CA VAL A 374 4.57 -4.18 24.37
C VAL A 374 3.29 -3.62 24.97
N GLN A 375 3.35 -3.25 26.25
CA GLN A 375 2.27 -2.52 26.91
C GLN A 375 2.51 -1.03 26.71
N CYS A 376 1.46 -0.30 26.33
CA CYS A 376 1.50 1.15 26.28
C CYS A 376 1.15 1.68 27.67
N ASP A 377 2.08 2.41 28.28
CA ASP A 377 1.88 3.07 29.58
C ASP A 377 1.07 4.37 29.46
#